data_AF-A0A973RB26-F1
#
_entry.id   AF-A0A973RB26-F1
#
_cell.length_a   1.000
_cell.length_b   1.000
_cell.length_c   1.000
_cell.angle_alpha   90.00
_cell.angle_beta   90.00
_cell.angle_gamma   90.00
#
_symmetry.space_group_name_H-M   'P 1'
#
loop_
_entity.id
_entity.type
_entity.pdbx_description
1 polymer ?
#
loop_
_entity_poly.entity_id
_entity_poly.type
_entity_poly.pdbx_seq_one_letter_code
_entity_poly.pdbx_strand_id
1 'polypeptide(L)'
;MANTVAGPLISAWKTGAEPEALARVLLPPGGALPVPPAGAEVWERHRRGEALLTVREQAEAEAGIPWPQPLASRYARFFRDGDRTAYESAVFARQHRLTRAVLMATVTGEPAWLDEAADGIVQLCEQSSWCWPAHEDTCRPRGTVLPDVAAPCLDLGAADVAAQLAWADQVLGGPLRERFPGLRERVRAEVRGRVLDPFTRRRDWHWLGLDGDVHNWCPWICGNVLVAALRLGADDERALQVALAVEGLDRYLAALPDDGSVDEGYEYWWNGACRALEALDVLEHATSGALCAAEVPVVRATLRFPYRMHLGGPWYLNLADARA
;
A
#
# COMPACT_ATOMS: atom_id res chain seq x y z
N MET A 1 0.45 -16.23 24.41
CA MET A 1 0.33 -14.76 24.44
C MET A 1 1.70 -14.20 24.76
N ALA A 2 2.49 -13.90 23.72
CA ALA A 2 3.75 -13.20 23.93
C ALA A 2 3.40 -11.81 24.49
N ASN A 3 3.98 -11.49 25.63
CA ASN A 3 3.77 -10.21 26.30
C ASN A 3 4.53 -9.16 25.48
N THR A 4 3.91 -8.65 24.41
CA THR A 4 4.51 -7.60 23.58
C THR A 4 4.54 -6.33 24.40
N VAL A 5 5.72 -5.94 24.84
CA VAL A 5 5.98 -4.62 25.41
C VAL A 5 5.45 -3.59 24.40
N ALA A 6 4.63 -2.65 24.86
CA ALA A 6 4.10 -1.58 24.03
C ALA A 6 5.27 -0.80 23.40
N GLY A 7 5.28 -0.66 22.08
CA GLY A 7 6.26 0.15 21.38
C GLY A 7 5.99 1.65 21.53
N PRO A 8 6.71 2.48 20.77
CA PRO A 8 6.72 3.92 20.95
C PRO A 8 5.38 4.61 20.62
N LEU A 9 4.62 4.10 19.65
CA LEU A 9 3.31 4.65 19.28
C LEU A 9 2.25 4.30 20.34
N ILE A 10 2.16 3.01 20.70
CA ILE A 10 1.17 2.54 21.70
C ILE A 10 1.48 3.17 23.06
N SER A 11 2.75 3.34 23.42
CA SER A 11 3.13 4.05 24.64
C SER A 11 2.68 5.52 24.63
N ALA A 12 2.77 6.20 23.49
CA ALA A 12 2.34 7.59 23.34
C ALA A 12 0.82 7.75 23.38
N TRP A 13 0.08 6.87 22.71
CA TRP A 13 -1.37 6.98 22.54
C TRP A 13 -2.18 6.22 23.61
N LYS A 14 -1.53 5.32 24.36
CA LYS A 14 -2.16 4.44 25.36
C LYS A 14 -3.30 3.64 24.72
N THR A 15 -4.49 3.68 25.30
CA THR A 15 -5.70 3.01 24.79
C THR A 15 -6.27 3.68 23.52
N GLY A 16 -5.70 4.79 23.05
CA GLY A 16 -6.19 5.52 21.87
C GLY A 16 -6.13 4.72 20.56
N ALA A 17 -5.22 3.75 20.47
CA ALA A 17 -5.07 2.87 19.32
C ALA A 17 -5.86 1.55 19.44
N GLU A 18 -6.62 1.35 20.53
CA GLU A 18 -7.49 0.16 20.67
C GLU A 18 -8.69 0.24 19.72
N PRO A 19 -9.21 -0.90 19.23
CA PRO A 19 -10.33 -0.92 18.28
C PRO A 19 -11.54 -0.11 18.74
N GLU A 20 -11.92 -0.17 20.03
CA GLU A 20 -13.05 0.58 20.56
C GLU A 20 -12.82 2.09 20.51
N ALA A 21 -11.59 2.55 20.75
CA ALA A 21 -11.23 3.96 20.65
C ALA A 21 -11.21 4.43 19.21
N LEU A 22 -10.58 3.65 18.32
CA LEU A 22 -10.55 3.90 16.87
C LEU A 22 -11.95 3.98 16.27
N ALA A 23 -12.87 3.09 16.65
CA ALA A 23 -14.24 3.10 16.18
C ALA A 23 -14.98 4.43 16.47
N ARG A 24 -14.55 5.18 17.49
CA ARG A 24 -15.13 6.48 17.85
C ARG A 24 -14.48 7.67 17.15
N VAL A 25 -13.20 7.57 16.76
CA VAL A 25 -12.42 8.70 16.23
C VAL A 25 -12.16 8.62 14.72
N LEU A 26 -12.27 7.43 14.13
CA LEU A 26 -12.07 7.26 12.69
C LEU A 26 -13.15 8.02 11.90
N LEU A 27 -12.69 8.87 10.99
CA LEU A 27 -13.52 9.50 9.97
C LEU A 27 -14.27 8.43 9.15
N PRO A 28 -15.43 8.80 8.57
CA PRO A 28 -16.16 7.90 7.68
C PRO A 28 -15.31 7.57 6.42
N PRO A 29 -15.54 6.43 5.74
CA PRO A 29 -14.71 6.00 4.60
C PRO A 29 -14.61 7.03 3.48
N GLY A 30 -15.62 7.89 3.35
CA GLY A 30 -15.67 9.02 2.42
C GLY A 30 -14.56 10.05 2.61
N GLY A 31 -14.14 10.29 3.85
CA GLY A 31 -13.21 11.33 4.25
C GLY A 31 -11.99 10.84 5.01
N ALA A 32 -11.85 9.53 5.24
CA ALA A 32 -10.75 8.93 5.98
C ALA A 32 -9.40 8.96 5.25
N LEU A 33 -9.38 9.31 3.96
CA LEU A 33 -8.16 9.51 3.20
C LEU A 33 -7.97 11.00 2.83
N PRO A 34 -6.74 11.54 2.85
CA PRO A 34 -6.45 12.96 2.65
C PRO A 34 -6.50 13.44 1.19
N VAL A 35 -7.30 12.79 0.34
CA VAL A 35 -7.41 13.13 -1.09
C VAL A 35 -8.88 13.29 -1.46
N PRO A 36 -9.31 14.43 -2.03
CA PRO A 36 -10.71 14.64 -2.38
C PRO A 36 -11.11 13.86 -3.64
N PRO A 37 -12.42 13.59 -3.84
CA PRO A 37 -12.92 12.92 -5.05
C PRO A 37 -12.68 13.76 -6.32
N ALA A 38 -12.76 13.12 -7.49
CA ALA A 38 -12.76 13.78 -8.79
C ALA A 38 -13.88 14.84 -8.86
N GLY A 39 -13.61 15.94 -9.57
CA GLY A 39 -14.50 17.11 -9.63
C GLY A 39 -14.27 18.15 -8.52
N ALA A 40 -13.44 17.87 -7.51
CA ALA A 40 -12.98 18.90 -6.57
C ALA A 40 -12.08 19.94 -7.24
N GLU A 41 -12.18 21.21 -6.82
CA GLU A 41 -11.46 22.35 -7.42
C GLU A 41 -9.94 22.16 -7.47
N VAL A 42 -9.37 21.43 -6.52
CA VAL A 42 -7.92 21.15 -6.48
C VAL A 42 -7.42 20.50 -7.77
N TRP A 43 -8.25 19.66 -8.41
CA TRP A 43 -7.85 18.93 -9.61
C TRP A 43 -7.73 19.83 -10.84
N GLU A 44 -8.47 20.94 -10.91
CA GLU A 44 -8.38 21.89 -12.02
C GLU A 44 -7.01 22.56 -12.09
N ARG A 45 -6.37 22.81 -10.93
CA ARG A 45 -5.02 23.37 -10.86
C ARG A 45 -3.97 22.40 -11.41
N HIS A 46 -4.19 21.10 -11.25
CA HIS A 46 -3.28 20.05 -11.70
C HIS A 46 -3.55 19.58 -13.14
N ARG A 47 -4.73 19.89 -13.70
CA ARG A 47 -5.13 19.47 -15.05
C ARG A 47 -4.13 19.85 -16.14
N ARG A 48 -3.37 20.93 -15.98
CA ARG A 48 -2.29 21.34 -16.91
C ARG A 48 -0.97 21.61 -16.19
N GLY A 49 -0.83 21.13 -14.96
CA GLY A 49 0.37 21.33 -14.16
C GLY A 49 1.54 20.47 -14.64
N GLU A 50 2.76 21.00 -14.50
CA GLU A 50 3.99 20.29 -14.89
C GLU A 50 4.16 18.94 -14.18
N ALA A 51 3.62 18.82 -12.95
CA ALA A 51 3.65 17.61 -12.14
C ALA A 51 3.03 16.38 -12.82
N LEU A 52 2.12 16.57 -13.78
CA LEU A 52 1.45 15.47 -14.51
C LEU A 52 1.88 15.36 -15.98
N LEU A 53 2.92 16.09 -16.42
CA LEU A 53 3.36 16.03 -17.83
C LEU A 53 3.78 14.62 -18.21
N THR A 54 4.74 14.03 -17.49
CA THR A 54 5.22 12.66 -17.78
C THR A 54 4.11 11.61 -17.60
N VAL A 55 3.20 11.81 -16.64
CA VAL A 55 2.03 10.94 -16.45
C VAL A 55 1.15 10.95 -17.70
N ARG A 56 0.84 12.14 -18.23
CA ARG A 56 0.02 12.32 -19.42
C ARG A 56 0.68 11.75 -20.66
N GLU A 57 1.94 12.13 -20.92
CA GLU A 57 2.69 11.66 -22.09
C GLU A 57 2.72 10.12 -22.16
N GLN A 58 3.00 9.48 -21.02
CA GLN A 58 3.02 8.02 -20.96
C GLN A 58 1.63 7.41 -21.08
N ALA A 59 0.60 8.02 -20.49
CA ALA A 59 -0.78 7.54 -20.62
C ALA A 59 -1.27 7.61 -22.08
N GLU A 60 -1.01 8.72 -22.76
CA GLU A 60 -1.36 8.94 -24.17
C GLU A 60 -0.58 7.99 -25.09
N ALA A 61 0.70 7.72 -24.79
CA ALA A 61 1.49 6.73 -25.53
C ALA A 61 0.99 5.29 -25.37
N GLU A 62 0.34 4.97 -24.26
CA GLU A 62 -0.21 3.64 -23.97
C GLU A 62 -1.66 3.46 -24.46
N ALA A 63 -2.35 4.56 -24.78
CA ALA A 63 -3.73 4.55 -25.22
C ALA A 63 -3.90 3.69 -26.49
N GLY A 64 -4.84 2.74 -26.44
CA GLY A 64 -5.11 1.79 -27.53
C GLY A 64 -4.11 0.63 -27.66
N ILE A 65 -3.03 0.60 -26.87
CA ILE A 65 -2.14 -0.56 -26.77
C ILE A 65 -2.79 -1.61 -25.84
N PRO A 66 -2.71 -2.92 -26.13
CA PRO A 66 -3.21 -3.95 -25.23
C PRO A 66 -2.58 -3.88 -23.83
N TRP A 67 -3.40 -4.13 -22.80
CA TRP A 67 -2.94 -4.18 -21.41
C TRP A 67 -1.87 -5.26 -21.19
N PRO A 68 -0.81 -4.99 -20.41
CA PRO A 68 0.16 -6.01 -20.03
C PRO A 68 -0.50 -7.22 -19.36
N GLN A 69 -0.11 -8.43 -19.76
CA GLN A 69 -0.64 -9.69 -19.26
C GLN A 69 0.43 -10.51 -18.53
N PRO A 70 0.33 -10.67 -17.20
CA PRO A 70 1.08 -11.66 -16.45
C PRO A 70 0.61 -13.06 -16.85
N LEU A 71 1.55 -13.90 -17.31
CA LEU A 71 1.24 -15.23 -17.83
C LEU A 71 1.69 -16.32 -16.85
N ALA A 72 0.89 -17.38 -16.72
CA ALA A 72 1.20 -18.55 -15.89
C ALA A 72 2.58 -19.17 -16.21
N SER A 73 2.95 -19.22 -17.49
CA SER A 73 4.26 -19.73 -17.92
C SER A 73 5.42 -18.89 -17.37
N ARG A 74 5.24 -17.57 -17.23
CA ARG A 74 6.23 -16.65 -16.66
C ARG A 74 6.25 -16.72 -15.14
N TYR A 75 5.09 -16.84 -14.49
CA TYR A 75 5.01 -17.06 -13.04
C TYR A 75 5.78 -18.32 -12.62
N ALA A 76 5.52 -19.43 -13.34
CA ALA A 76 6.15 -20.72 -13.06
C ALA A 76 7.68 -20.73 -13.28
N ARG A 77 8.25 -19.74 -13.99
CA ARG A 77 9.71 -19.66 -14.18
C ARG A 77 10.44 -19.49 -12.86
N PHE A 78 9.94 -18.66 -11.95
CA PHE A 78 10.55 -18.47 -10.64
C PHE A 78 10.81 -19.81 -9.92
N PHE A 79 9.85 -20.74 -9.99
CA PHE A 79 9.97 -22.06 -9.37
C PHE A 79 10.87 -23.04 -10.14
N ARG A 80 11.13 -22.79 -11.43
CA ARG A 80 11.97 -23.64 -12.30
C ARG A 80 13.42 -23.19 -12.34
N ASP A 81 13.65 -21.89 -12.54
CA ASP A 81 14.96 -21.31 -12.82
C ASP A 81 15.24 -20.02 -12.02
N GLY A 82 14.33 -19.59 -11.14
CA GLY A 82 14.49 -18.38 -10.33
C GLY A 82 14.15 -17.07 -11.05
N ASP A 83 13.80 -17.09 -12.34
CA ASP A 83 13.41 -15.90 -13.09
C ASP A 83 12.02 -15.42 -12.67
N ARG A 84 11.98 -14.28 -11.99
CA ARG A 84 10.75 -13.57 -11.62
C ARG A 84 10.47 -12.35 -12.50
N THR A 85 11.51 -11.82 -13.16
CA THR A 85 11.48 -10.53 -13.86
C THR A 85 10.40 -10.47 -14.92
N ALA A 86 10.27 -11.50 -15.77
CA ALA A 86 9.31 -11.45 -16.87
C ALA A 86 7.84 -11.40 -16.41
N TYR A 87 7.53 -11.99 -15.26
CA TYR A 87 6.19 -11.92 -14.67
C TYR A 87 5.99 -10.58 -13.95
N GLU A 88 6.92 -10.22 -13.06
CA GLU A 88 6.82 -9.01 -12.25
C GLU A 88 6.81 -7.74 -13.10
N SER A 89 7.64 -7.65 -14.15
CA SER A 89 7.61 -6.50 -15.08
C SER A 89 6.24 -6.31 -15.73
N ALA A 90 5.52 -7.40 -16.05
CA ALA A 90 4.17 -7.31 -16.60
C ALA A 90 3.14 -6.85 -15.55
N VAL A 91 3.28 -7.32 -14.31
CA VAL A 91 2.46 -6.88 -13.17
C VAL A 91 2.67 -5.39 -12.90
N PHE A 92 3.93 -4.94 -12.81
CA PHE A 92 4.25 -3.53 -12.56
C PHE A 92 3.79 -2.64 -13.70
N ALA A 93 4.03 -3.03 -14.96
CA ALA A 93 3.55 -2.25 -16.11
C ALA A 93 2.03 -2.06 -16.09
N ARG A 94 1.27 -3.10 -15.71
CA ARG A 94 -0.19 -3.02 -15.52
C ARG A 94 -0.55 -2.07 -14.37
N GLN A 95 0.06 -2.22 -13.20
CA GLN A 95 -0.24 -1.35 -12.05
C GLN A 95 0.08 0.11 -12.36
N HIS A 96 1.25 0.41 -12.96
CA HIS A 96 1.61 1.77 -13.32
C HIS A 96 0.66 2.38 -14.36
N ARG A 97 0.20 1.59 -15.34
CA ARG A 97 -0.80 2.04 -16.33
C ARG A 97 -2.14 2.36 -15.66
N LEU A 98 -2.59 1.54 -14.71
CA LEU A 98 -3.79 1.85 -13.93
C LEU A 98 -3.63 3.16 -13.14
N THR A 99 -2.49 3.37 -12.46
CA THR A 99 -2.25 4.64 -11.74
C THR A 99 -2.36 5.83 -12.68
N ARG A 100 -1.75 5.76 -13.87
CA ARG A 100 -1.85 6.82 -14.88
C ARG A 100 -3.30 7.03 -15.32
N ALA A 101 -4.03 5.97 -15.65
CA ALA A 101 -5.43 6.06 -16.08
C ALA A 101 -6.32 6.68 -15.00
N VAL A 102 -6.13 6.31 -13.73
CA VAL A 102 -6.86 6.88 -12.58
C VAL A 102 -6.55 8.37 -12.44
N LEU A 103 -5.29 8.77 -12.51
CA LEU A 103 -4.88 10.18 -12.45
C LEU A 103 -5.49 10.97 -13.62
N MET A 104 -5.39 10.45 -14.85
CA MET A 104 -5.94 11.09 -16.04
C MET A 104 -7.46 11.24 -15.95
N ALA A 105 -8.20 10.20 -15.54
CA ALA A 105 -9.65 10.27 -15.31
C ALA A 105 -10.00 11.32 -14.25
N THR A 106 -9.22 11.39 -13.16
CA THR A 106 -9.44 12.32 -12.05
C THR A 106 -9.28 13.78 -12.48
N VAL A 107 -8.23 14.10 -13.25
CA VAL A 107 -7.90 15.49 -13.60
C VAL A 107 -8.55 15.99 -14.89
N THR A 108 -8.94 15.09 -15.80
CA THR A 108 -9.56 15.49 -17.08
C THR A 108 -11.07 15.41 -17.06
N GLY A 109 -11.63 14.46 -16.28
CA GLY A 109 -13.05 14.10 -16.33
C GLY A 109 -13.49 13.45 -17.65
N GLU A 110 -12.55 13.05 -18.52
CA GLU A 110 -12.90 12.49 -19.83
C GLU A 110 -13.37 11.03 -19.70
N PRO A 111 -14.51 10.65 -20.33
CA PRO A 111 -15.05 9.29 -20.21
C PRO A 111 -14.10 8.18 -20.65
N ALA A 112 -13.23 8.43 -21.63
CA ALA A 112 -12.28 7.43 -22.13
C ALA A 112 -11.23 7.03 -21.07
N TRP A 113 -10.76 7.98 -20.26
CA TRP A 113 -9.85 7.67 -19.15
C TRP A 113 -10.55 6.94 -18.01
N LEU A 114 -11.84 7.21 -17.80
CA LEU A 114 -12.64 6.45 -16.84
C LEU A 114 -12.84 5.00 -17.28
N ASP A 115 -13.06 4.76 -18.59
CA ASP A 115 -13.10 3.41 -19.17
C ASP A 115 -11.76 2.69 -18.99
N GLU A 116 -10.65 3.35 -19.33
CA GLU A 116 -9.30 2.82 -19.15
C GLU A 116 -9.00 2.45 -17.68
N ALA A 117 -9.40 3.31 -16.73
CA ALA A 117 -9.26 3.02 -15.31
C ALA A 117 -10.13 1.83 -14.87
N ALA A 118 -11.37 1.74 -15.35
CA ALA A 118 -12.27 0.62 -15.04
C ALA A 118 -11.72 -0.71 -15.57
N ASP A 119 -11.19 -0.75 -16.80
CA ASP A 119 -10.54 -1.92 -17.38
C ASP A 119 -9.34 -2.36 -16.54
N GLY A 120 -8.47 -1.42 -16.14
CA GLY A 120 -7.33 -1.71 -15.27
C GLY A 120 -7.74 -2.26 -13.89
N ILE A 121 -8.79 -1.70 -13.28
CA ILE A 121 -9.35 -2.20 -12.02
C ILE A 121 -9.85 -3.64 -12.17
N VAL A 122 -10.60 -3.93 -13.24
CA VAL A 122 -11.10 -5.29 -13.52
C VAL A 122 -9.94 -6.25 -13.74
N GLN A 123 -8.92 -5.87 -14.49
CA GLN A 123 -7.73 -6.69 -14.75
C GLN A 123 -6.98 -7.05 -13.45
N LEU A 124 -6.91 -6.13 -12.48
CA LEU A 124 -6.35 -6.45 -11.16
C LEU A 124 -7.27 -7.40 -10.38
N CYS A 125 -8.58 -7.16 -10.37
CA CYS A 125 -9.55 -8.05 -9.73
C CYS A 125 -9.50 -9.49 -10.29
N GLU A 126 -9.25 -9.65 -11.59
CA GLU A 126 -9.19 -10.96 -12.27
C GLU A 126 -7.83 -11.67 -12.15
N GLN A 127 -6.78 -10.96 -11.75
CA GLN A 127 -5.47 -11.56 -11.57
C GLN A 127 -5.51 -12.61 -10.46
N SER A 128 -5.15 -13.87 -10.71
CA SER A 128 -5.38 -14.96 -9.75
C SER A 128 -4.62 -14.82 -8.42
N SER A 129 -3.50 -14.09 -8.38
CA SER A 129 -2.83 -13.70 -7.14
C SER A 129 -2.21 -12.31 -7.29
N TRP A 130 -2.27 -11.52 -6.23
CA TRP A 130 -1.54 -10.24 -6.15
C TRP A 130 -0.15 -10.41 -5.53
N CYS A 131 0.15 -11.59 -4.98
CA CYS A 131 1.46 -11.92 -4.43
C CYS A 131 2.50 -12.14 -5.53
N TRP A 132 3.68 -11.58 -5.34
CA TRP A 132 4.78 -11.76 -6.27
C TRP A 132 5.34 -13.19 -6.19
N PRO A 133 5.78 -13.78 -7.32
CA PRO A 133 6.23 -15.18 -7.33
C PRO A 133 7.30 -15.50 -6.29
N ALA A 134 8.21 -14.54 -6.03
CA ALA A 134 9.28 -14.70 -5.05
C ALA A 134 8.83 -14.67 -3.59
N HIS A 135 7.63 -14.14 -3.32
CA HIS A 135 7.06 -14.00 -1.98
C HIS A 135 6.02 -15.09 -1.69
N GLU A 136 5.62 -15.86 -2.71
CA GLU A 136 4.61 -16.89 -2.61
C GLU A 136 5.11 -18.06 -1.75
N ASP A 137 4.57 -18.16 -0.54
CA ASP A 137 4.95 -19.12 0.48
C ASP A 137 4.22 -20.46 0.33
N THR A 138 3.12 -20.51 -0.43
CA THR A 138 2.26 -21.68 -0.46
C THR A 138 2.55 -22.69 -1.58
N CYS A 139 3.28 -22.28 -2.63
CA CYS A 139 3.57 -23.13 -3.79
C CYS A 139 4.53 -24.28 -3.45
N ARG A 140 5.68 -23.98 -2.81
CA ARG A 140 6.72 -24.97 -2.52
C ARG A 140 6.22 -26.12 -1.63
N PRO A 141 5.51 -25.86 -0.51
CA PRO A 141 4.97 -26.94 0.34
C PRO A 141 3.97 -27.85 -0.40
N ARG A 142 3.28 -27.33 -1.42
CA ARG A 142 2.27 -28.06 -2.20
C ARG A 142 2.81 -28.71 -3.47
N GLY A 143 4.07 -28.47 -3.82
CA GLY A 143 4.64 -28.89 -5.10
C GLY A 143 3.97 -28.26 -6.31
N THR A 144 3.30 -27.11 -6.14
CA THR A 144 2.69 -26.35 -7.23
C THR A 144 3.64 -25.25 -7.71
N VAL A 145 3.34 -24.69 -8.89
CA VAL A 145 4.09 -23.57 -9.48
C VAL A 145 3.17 -22.41 -9.86
N LEU A 146 1.94 -22.44 -9.35
CA LEU A 146 0.91 -21.42 -9.52
C LEU A 146 0.23 -21.22 -8.16
N PRO A 147 -0.18 -19.98 -7.85
CA PRO A 147 -0.77 -19.64 -6.57
C PRO A 147 -2.15 -20.27 -6.42
N ASP A 148 -2.51 -20.61 -5.19
CA ASP A 148 -3.86 -21.08 -4.86
C ASP A 148 -4.75 -19.88 -4.52
N VAL A 149 -5.78 -19.67 -5.32
CA VAL A 149 -6.76 -18.59 -5.12
C VAL A 149 -7.52 -18.71 -3.78
N ALA A 150 -7.61 -19.92 -3.21
CA ALA A 150 -8.28 -20.17 -1.93
C ALA A 150 -7.38 -19.86 -0.71
N ALA A 151 -6.09 -19.64 -0.92
CA ALA A 151 -5.12 -19.36 0.13
C ALA A 151 -4.26 -18.14 -0.26
N PRO A 152 -4.86 -16.92 -0.25
CA PRO A 152 -4.14 -15.71 -0.63
C PRO A 152 -2.95 -15.44 0.31
N CYS A 153 -1.84 -15.03 -0.28
CA CYS A 153 -0.65 -14.58 0.42
C CYS A 153 -0.63 -13.04 0.48
N LEU A 154 -0.60 -12.49 1.70
CA LEU A 154 -0.47 -11.05 1.91
C LEU A 154 1.02 -10.70 1.95
N ASP A 155 1.52 -10.20 0.83
CA ASP A 155 2.89 -9.70 0.64
C ASP A 155 2.89 -8.21 0.25
N LEU A 156 4.06 -7.70 -0.15
CA LEU A 156 4.23 -6.34 -0.66
C LEU A 156 3.27 -6.01 -1.82
N GLY A 157 3.14 -6.94 -2.78
CA GLY A 157 2.32 -6.75 -3.98
C GLY A 157 0.81 -6.75 -3.68
N ALA A 158 0.35 -7.71 -2.86
CA ALA A 158 -1.04 -7.80 -2.45
C ALA A 158 -1.49 -6.58 -1.66
N ALA A 159 -0.66 -6.09 -0.75
CA ALA A 159 -0.94 -4.88 0.00
C ALA A 159 -1.01 -3.65 -0.95
N ASP A 160 -0.03 -3.50 -1.85
CA ASP A 160 0.04 -2.40 -2.81
C ASP A 160 -1.19 -2.36 -3.74
N VAL A 161 -1.63 -3.51 -4.26
CA VAL A 161 -2.88 -3.59 -5.06
C VAL A 161 -4.09 -3.14 -4.25
N ALA A 162 -4.23 -3.58 -2.99
CA ALA A 162 -5.36 -3.19 -2.15
C ALA A 162 -5.40 -1.68 -1.89
N ALA A 163 -4.25 -1.06 -1.61
CA ALA A 163 -4.15 0.39 -1.45
C ALA A 163 -4.41 1.14 -2.76
N GLN A 164 -3.89 0.65 -3.90
CA GLN A 164 -4.12 1.24 -5.21
C GLN A 164 -5.61 1.25 -5.57
N LEU A 165 -6.31 0.15 -5.32
CA LEU A 165 -7.76 0.05 -5.51
C LEU A 165 -8.54 0.96 -4.56
N ALA A 166 -8.07 1.12 -3.31
CA ALA A 166 -8.66 2.06 -2.36
C ALA A 166 -8.50 3.52 -2.82
N TRP A 167 -7.32 3.92 -3.30
CA TRP A 167 -7.11 5.25 -3.88
C TRP A 167 -7.99 5.48 -5.12
N ALA A 168 -8.08 4.49 -6.01
CA ALA A 168 -8.97 4.56 -7.17
C ALA A 168 -10.45 4.74 -6.76
N ASP A 169 -10.93 3.99 -5.75
CA ASP A 169 -12.29 4.16 -5.21
C ASP A 169 -12.47 5.52 -4.50
N GLN A 170 -11.42 6.07 -3.88
CA GLN A 170 -11.44 7.39 -3.24
C GLN A 170 -11.66 8.50 -4.27
N VAL A 171 -10.85 8.52 -5.33
CA VAL A 171 -10.92 9.60 -6.33
C VAL A 171 -12.04 9.40 -7.35
N LEU A 172 -12.28 8.17 -7.82
CA LEU A 172 -13.23 7.89 -8.91
C LEU A 172 -14.54 7.24 -8.45
N GLY A 173 -14.77 7.08 -7.14
CA GLY A 173 -15.92 6.33 -6.63
C GLY A 173 -17.30 6.87 -7.03
N GLY A 174 -17.43 8.18 -7.27
CA GLY A 174 -18.65 8.77 -7.84
C GLY A 174 -18.82 8.38 -9.31
N PRO A 175 -17.89 8.79 -10.20
CA PRO A 175 -17.93 8.43 -11.63
C PRO A 175 -18.07 6.93 -11.91
N LEU A 176 -17.35 6.07 -11.17
CA LEU A 176 -17.43 4.61 -11.35
C LEU A 176 -18.81 4.05 -10.97
N ARG A 177 -19.48 4.61 -9.95
CA ARG A 177 -20.83 4.17 -9.55
C ARG A 177 -21.85 4.45 -10.65
N GLU A 178 -21.71 5.59 -11.32
CA GLU A 178 -22.62 6.01 -12.39
C GLU A 178 -22.40 5.22 -13.67
N ARG A 179 -21.13 5.06 -14.10
CA ARG A 179 -20.79 4.46 -15.39
C ARG A 179 -20.66 2.93 -15.35
N PHE A 180 -20.19 2.37 -14.24
CA PHE A 180 -19.89 0.95 -14.05
C PHE A 180 -20.52 0.39 -12.76
N PRO A 181 -21.86 0.39 -12.64
CA PRO A 181 -22.53 -0.16 -11.46
C PRO A 181 -22.10 -1.61 -11.19
N GLY A 182 -21.75 -1.94 -9.94
CA GLY A 182 -21.23 -3.25 -9.55
C GLY A 182 -19.70 -3.32 -9.42
N LEU A 183 -18.95 -2.40 -10.06
CA LEU A 183 -17.48 -2.45 -10.03
C LEU A 183 -16.92 -2.14 -8.63
N ARG A 184 -17.54 -1.20 -7.91
CA ARG A 184 -17.13 -0.80 -6.56
C ARG A 184 -17.36 -1.93 -5.54
N GLU A 185 -18.44 -2.68 -5.72
CA GLU A 185 -18.78 -3.86 -4.95
C GLU A 185 -17.76 -4.98 -5.22
N ARG A 186 -17.40 -5.20 -6.49
CA ARG A 186 -16.34 -6.14 -6.87
C ARG A 186 -15.01 -5.80 -6.22
N VAL A 187 -14.56 -4.54 -6.30
CA VAL A 187 -13.32 -4.08 -5.66
C VAL A 187 -13.31 -4.40 -4.16
N ARG A 188 -14.40 -4.10 -3.45
CA ARG A 188 -14.52 -4.40 -2.01
C ARG A 188 -14.45 -5.90 -1.73
N ALA A 189 -15.14 -6.72 -2.53
CA ALA A 189 -15.13 -8.17 -2.36
C ALA A 189 -13.72 -8.77 -2.55
N GLU A 190 -13.00 -8.35 -3.60
CA GLU A 190 -11.65 -8.85 -3.89
C GLU A 190 -10.63 -8.39 -2.83
N VAL A 191 -10.66 -7.11 -2.44
CA VAL A 191 -9.77 -6.59 -1.39
C VAL A 191 -10.07 -7.24 -0.03
N ARG A 192 -11.35 -7.45 0.29
CA ARG A 192 -11.74 -8.15 1.51
C ARG A 192 -11.18 -9.57 1.53
N GLY A 193 -11.53 -10.39 0.52
CA GLY A 193 -11.17 -11.81 0.50
C GLY A 193 -9.66 -12.08 0.42
N ARG A 194 -8.90 -11.19 -0.22
CA ARG A 194 -7.46 -11.41 -0.48
C ARG A 194 -6.53 -10.73 0.51
N VAL A 195 -6.98 -9.65 1.16
CA VAL A 195 -6.12 -8.81 2.01
C VAL A 195 -6.71 -8.62 3.40
N LEU A 196 -7.88 -7.98 3.52
CA LEU A 196 -8.38 -7.55 4.83
C LEU A 196 -8.82 -8.72 5.73
N ASP A 197 -9.53 -9.69 5.18
CA ASP A 197 -9.95 -10.89 5.92
C ASP A 197 -8.73 -11.74 6.34
N PRO A 198 -7.79 -12.10 5.44
CA PRO A 198 -6.56 -12.78 5.84
C PRO A 198 -5.78 -12.01 6.91
N PHE A 199 -5.66 -10.68 6.77
CA PHE A 199 -4.87 -9.85 7.69
C PHE A 199 -5.30 -9.98 9.15
N THR A 200 -6.61 -10.09 9.39
CA THR A 200 -7.18 -10.26 10.74
C THR A 200 -7.11 -11.71 11.25
N ARG A 201 -7.15 -12.70 10.35
CA ARG A 201 -7.25 -14.13 10.70
C ARG A 201 -5.92 -14.85 10.80
N ARG A 202 -4.90 -14.40 10.07
CA ARG A 202 -3.57 -15.03 10.00
C ARG A 202 -2.53 -14.22 10.76
N ARG A 203 -1.72 -14.93 11.55
CA ARG A 203 -0.64 -14.37 12.39
C ARG A 203 0.70 -15.07 12.15
N ASP A 204 0.82 -15.81 11.05
CA ASP A 204 1.95 -16.68 10.72
C ASP A 204 2.90 -16.08 9.67
N TRP A 205 2.63 -14.87 9.17
CA TRP A 205 3.53 -14.20 8.25
C TRP A 205 4.78 -13.67 8.97
N HIS A 206 5.95 -14.01 8.43
CA HIS A 206 7.25 -13.57 8.94
C HIS A 206 7.34 -12.04 9.09
N TRP A 207 6.81 -11.27 8.13
CA TRP A 207 6.87 -9.81 8.15
C TRP A 207 6.08 -9.16 9.30
N LEU A 208 5.23 -9.90 10.02
CA LEU A 208 4.60 -9.39 11.24
C LEU A 208 5.61 -9.19 12.38
N GLY A 209 6.78 -9.86 12.31
CA GLY A 209 7.85 -9.77 13.31
C GLY A 209 7.45 -10.27 14.70
N LEU A 210 6.47 -11.18 14.80
CA LEU A 210 5.96 -11.66 16.09
C LEU A 210 6.98 -12.52 16.88
N ASP A 211 7.99 -13.02 16.19
CA ASP A 211 9.17 -13.71 16.73
C ASP A 211 10.29 -12.76 17.17
N GLY A 212 10.17 -11.46 16.89
CA GLY A 212 11.15 -10.42 17.20
C GLY A 212 11.90 -9.88 15.98
N ASP A 213 11.83 -10.56 14.84
CA ASP A 213 12.55 -10.18 13.62
C ASP A 213 11.63 -9.37 12.69
N VAL A 214 11.51 -8.06 12.95
CA VAL A 214 10.76 -7.14 12.11
C VAL A 214 11.67 -6.45 11.10
N HIS A 215 11.18 -6.23 9.88
CA HIS A 215 11.91 -5.59 8.79
C HIS A 215 10.98 -4.70 7.96
N ASN A 216 11.51 -4.10 6.90
CA ASN A 216 10.84 -3.10 6.06
C ASN A 216 9.51 -3.56 5.42
N TRP A 217 9.23 -4.87 5.32
CA TRP A 217 7.95 -5.34 4.82
C TRP A 217 6.80 -5.00 5.76
N CYS A 218 7.04 -4.97 7.07
CA CYS A 218 6.02 -4.67 8.06
C CYS A 218 5.36 -3.29 7.81
N PRO A 219 6.11 -2.17 7.78
CA PRO A 219 5.50 -0.87 7.53
C PRO A 219 4.98 -0.72 6.10
N TRP A 220 5.59 -1.39 5.11
CA TRP A 220 5.07 -1.39 3.74
C TRP A 220 3.67 -2.01 3.67
N ILE A 221 3.50 -3.21 4.23
CA ILE A 221 2.25 -3.95 4.18
C ILE A 221 1.21 -3.30 5.09
N CYS A 222 1.58 -2.96 6.33
CA CYS A 222 0.65 -2.33 7.28
C CYS A 222 0.15 -0.98 6.79
N GLY A 223 1.01 -0.14 6.19
CA GLY A 223 0.59 1.15 5.63
C GLY A 223 -0.39 1.01 4.47
N ASN A 224 -0.17 0.05 3.58
CA ASN A 224 -1.07 -0.21 2.47
C ASN A 224 -2.41 -0.86 2.92
N VAL A 225 -2.35 -1.79 3.88
CA VAL A 225 -3.55 -2.36 4.51
C VAL A 225 -4.34 -1.30 5.26
N LEU A 226 -3.69 -0.35 5.93
CA LEU A 226 -4.32 0.79 6.58
C LEU A 226 -5.16 1.60 5.58
N VAL A 227 -4.57 2.01 4.45
CA VAL A 227 -5.27 2.73 3.38
C VAL A 227 -6.47 1.93 2.88
N ALA A 228 -6.29 0.64 2.62
CA ALA A 228 -7.36 -0.25 2.16
C ALA A 228 -8.51 -0.36 3.19
N ALA A 229 -8.19 -0.58 4.46
CA ALA A 229 -9.16 -0.68 5.54
C ALA A 229 -9.96 0.62 5.71
N LEU A 230 -9.29 1.77 5.72
CA LEU A 230 -9.92 3.08 5.89
C LEU A 230 -10.98 3.36 4.81
N ARG A 231 -10.74 2.94 3.56
CA ARG A 231 -11.63 3.23 2.43
C ARG A 231 -12.61 2.11 2.08
N LEU A 232 -12.15 0.86 2.12
CA LEU A 232 -12.86 -0.31 1.61
C LEU A 232 -13.33 -1.27 2.70
N GLY A 233 -12.84 -1.13 3.94
CA GLY A 233 -13.21 -1.97 5.07
C GLY A 233 -14.69 -1.82 5.46
N ALA A 234 -15.27 -2.90 5.98
CA ALA A 234 -16.61 -2.90 6.55
C ALA A 234 -16.61 -2.13 7.90
N ASP A 235 -17.70 -1.42 8.20
CA ASP A 235 -17.75 -0.52 9.37
C ASP A 235 -17.49 -1.24 10.71
N ASP A 236 -17.88 -2.51 10.83
CA ASP A 236 -17.72 -3.34 12.04
C ASP A 236 -16.31 -3.94 12.21
N GLU A 237 -15.55 -4.06 11.13
CA GLU A 237 -14.18 -4.63 11.13
C GLU A 237 -13.08 -3.56 10.98
N ARG A 238 -13.42 -2.38 10.44
CA ARG A 238 -12.47 -1.33 10.07
C ARG A 238 -11.56 -0.93 11.22
N ALA A 239 -12.11 -0.73 12.42
CA ALA A 239 -11.31 -0.32 13.57
C ALA A 239 -10.30 -1.40 14.01
N LEU A 240 -10.66 -2.68 13.93
CA LEU A 240 -9.75 -3.79 14.21
C LEU A 240 -8.61 -3.86 13.18
N GLN A 241 -8.94 -3.72 11.89
CA GLN A 241 -7.95 -3.72 10.81
C GLN A 241 -6.95 -2.56 10.99
N VAL A 242 -7.44 -1.37 11.33
CA VAL A 242 -6.58 -0.21 11.63
C VAL A 242 -5.71 -0.46 12.85
N ALA A 243 -6.26 -1.00 13.95
CA ALA A 243 -5.51 -1.32 15.16
C ALA A 243 -4.35 -2.29 14.87
N LEU A 244 -4.61 -3.37 14.12
CA LEU A 244 -3.59 -4.36 13.74
C LEU A 244 -2.50 -3.76 12.84
N ALA A 245 -2.85 -2.83 11.94
CA ALA A 245 -1.86 -2.11 11.15
C ALA A 245 -0.98 -1.21 12.04
N VAL A 246 -1.59 -0.52 13.01
CA VAL A 246 -0.86 0.28 14.02
C VAL A 246 0.08 -0.60 14.85
N GLU A 247 -0.34 -1.79 15.28
CA GLU A 247 0.55 -2.72 16.00
C GLU A 247 1.78 -3.15 15.17
N GLY A 248 1.62 -3.30 13.85
CA GLY A 248 2.74 -3.59 12.95
C GLY A 248 3.71 -2.40 12.84
N LEU A 249 3.18 -1.20 12.66
CA LEU A 249 3.95 0.04 12.62
C LEU A 249 4.69 0.30 13.93
N ASP A 250 4.01 0.11 15.06
CA ASP A 250 4.56 0.28 16.41
C ASP A 250 5.75 -0.66 16.64
N ARG A 251 5.61 -1.94 16.25
CA ARG A 251 6.68 -2.93 16.34
C ARG A 251 7.88 -2.57 15.46
N TYR A 252 7.64 -2.15 14.22
CA TYR A 252 8.72 -1.72 13.33
C TYR A 252 9.49 -0.53 13.92
N LEU A 253 8.79 0.50 14.41
CA LEU A 253 9.41 1.66 15.03
C LEU A 253 10.15 1.33 16.33
N ALA A 254 9.68 0.33 17.09
CA ALA A 254 10.36 -0.15 18.29
C ALA A 254 11.70 -0.87 17.99
N ALA A 255 11.87 -1.40 16.78
CA ALA A 255 13.09 -2.09 16.37
C ALA A 255 14.14 -1.14 15.77
N LEU A 256 13.76 0.08 15.40
CA LEU A 256 14.72 1.07 14.91
C LEU A 256 15.64 1.55 16.05
N PRO A 257 16.93 1.82 15.75
CA PRO A 257 17.80 2.50 16.68
C PRO A 257 17.24 3.86 17.16
N ASP A 258 17.59 4.27 18.37
CA ASP A 258 17.10 5.53 18.97
C ASP A 258 17.42 6.78 18.13
N ASP A 259 18.48 6.73 17.32
CA ASP A 259 18.87 7.82 16.43
C ASP A 259 18.12 7.83 15.09
N GLY A 260 17.24 6.86 14.88
CA GLY A 260 16.36 6.69 13.72
C GLY A 260 17.06 6.18 12.46
N SER A 261 18.29 5.68 12.60
CA SER A 261 19.04 5.08 11.49
C SER A 261 18.38 3.81 10.95
N VAL A 262 18.72 3.49 9.69
CA VAL A 262 18.25 2.29 8.99
C VAL A 262 19.49 1.49 8.63
N ASP A 263 19.62 0.28 9.18
CA ASP A 263 20.81 -0.57 9.04
C ASP A 263 21.05 -0.99 7.58
N GLU A 264 19.98 -1.09 6.79
CA GLU A 264 20.04 -1.38 5.35
C GLU A 264 20.45 -0.16 4.48
N GLY A 265 20.62 1.01 5.09
CA GLY A 265 21.14 2.21 4.42
C GLY A 265 20.08 3.18 3.91
N TYR A 266 20.55 4.25 3.27
CA TYR A 266 19.73 5.38 2.82
C TYR A 266 18.62 4.96 1.84
N GLU A 267 18.88 4.06 0.90
CA GLU A 267 17.85 3.67 -0.07
C GLU A 267 16.72 2.86 0.56
N TYR A 268 17.04 2.02 1.55
CA TYR A 268 16.02 1.23 2.24
C TYR A 268 15.18 2.04 3.21
N TRP A 269 15.62 3.24 3.61
CA TRP A 269 14.78 4.18 4.33
C TRP A 269 13.44 4.42 3.61
N TRP A 270 13.46 4.52 2.27
CA TRP A 270 12.25 4.67 1.46
C TRP A 270 11.31 3.47 1.53
N ASN A 271 11.87 2.27 1.70
CA ASN A 271 11.12 1.01 1.70
C ASN A 271 10.63 0.58 3.09
N GLY A 272 11.07 1.24 4.16
CA GLY A 272 10.69 0.93 5.54
C GLY A 272 10.20 2.16 6.31
N ALA A 273 11.14 3.01 6.74
CA ALA A 273 10.85 4.17 7.58
C ALA A 273 9.92 5.19 6.91
N CYS A 274 10.14 5.49 5.63
CA CYS A 274 9.26 6.38 4.86
C CYS A 274 7.84 5.82 4.77
N ARG A 275 7.69 4.51 4.53
CA ARG A 275 6.37 3.84 4.50
C ARG A 275 5.64 3.95 5.83
N ALA A 276 6.38 3.86 6.95
CA ALA A 276 5.80 4.08 8.27
C ALA A 276 5.34 5.53 8.45
N LEU A 277 6.11 6.51 8.00
CA LEU A 277 5.77 7.94 8.07
C LEU A 277 4.53 8.26 7.24
N GLU A 278 4.43 7.75 6.01
CA GLU A 278 3.25 7.92 5.16
C GLU A 278 1.99 7.31 5.80
N ALA A 279 2.13 6.12 6.42
CA ALA A 279 1.02 5.49 7.12
C ALA A 279 0.56 6.31 8.34
N LEU A 280 1.50 6.91 9.08
CA LEU A 280 1.20 7.78 10.21
C LEU A 280 0.49 9.07 9.78
N ASP A 281 0.89 9.68 8.66
CA ASP A 281 0.21 10.86 8.10
C ASP A 281 -1.25 10.55 7.72
N VAL A 282 -1.47 9.43 7.04
CA VAL A 282 -2.83 8.94 6.72
C VAL A 282 -3.64 8.67 8.00
N LEU A 283 -3.04 8.06 9.02
CA LEU A 283 -3.71 7.78 10.30
C LEU A 283 -4.07 9.06 11.06
N GLU A 284 -3.17 10.04 11.08
CA GLU A 284 -3.41 11.34 11.71
C GLU A 284 -4.60 12.05 11.05
N HIS A 285 -4.62 12.09 9.71
CA HIS A 285 -5.78 12.61 8.96
C HIS A 285 -7.05 11.83 9.29
N ALA A 286 -7.01 10.49 9.20
CA ALA A 286 -8.16 9.62 9.42
C ALA A 286 -8.76 9.72 10.82
N THR A 287 -7.99 10.20 11.80
CA THR A 287 -8.41 10.37 13.19
C THR A 287 -8.60 11.83 13.60
N SER A 288 -8.58 12.76 12.64
CA SER A 288 -8.67 14.21 12.89
C SER A 288 -7.63 14.70 13.91
N GLY A 289 -6.41 14.16 13.84
CA GLY A 289 -5.29 14.50 14.71
C GLY A 289 -5.25 13.75 16.05
N ALA A 290 -6.22 12.89 16.36
CA ALA A 290 -6.26 12.20 17.66
C ALA A 290 -5.06 11.25 17.85
N LEU A 291 -4.56 10.64 16.77
CA LEU A 291 -3.36 9.81 16.76
C LEU A 291 -2.22 10.49 16.00
N CYS A 292 -1.71 11.59 16.55
CA CYS A 292 -0.53 12.28 16.04
C CYS A 292 0.76 11.65 16.58
N ALA A 293 1.73 11.38 15.70
CA ALA A 293 3.03 10.79 16.05
C ALA A 293 4.19 11.82 16.07
N ALA A 294 3.91 13.11 15.86
CA ALA A 294 4.94 14.13 15.65
C ALA A 294 5.92 14.28 16.83
N GLU A 295 5.47 14.00 18.06
CA GLU A 295 6.30 14.08 19.27
C GLU A 295 6.92 12.74 19.68
N VAL A 296 6.68 11.66 18.93
CA VAL A 296 7.30 10.36 19.18
C VAL A 296 8.79 10.42 18.80
N PRO A 297 9.73 10.18 19.74
CA PRO A 297 11.15 10.43 19.50
C PRO A 297 11.73 9.73 18.27
N VAL A 298 11.46 8.42 18.11
CA VAL A 298 11.99 7.63 16.98
C VAL A 298 11.43 8.09 15.62
N VAL A 299 10.19 8.58 15.59
CA VAL A 299 9.57 9.15 14.38
C VAL A 299 10.32 10.41 13.95
N ARG A 300 10.61 11.31 14.89
CA ARG A 300 11.41 12.52 14.63
C ARG A 300 12.85 12.17 14.24
N ALA A 301 13.39 11.10 14.81
CA ALA A 301 14.75 10.64 14.54
C ALA A 301 14.86 10.08 13.10
N THR A 302 13.93 9.22 12.68
CA THR A 302 13.96 8.62 11.34
C THR A 302 13.70 9.64 10.24
N LEU A 303 12.88 10.69 10.49
CA LEU A 303 12.73 11.83 9.59
C LEU A 303 14.04 12.59 9.35
N ARG A 304 14.95 12.62 10.34
CA ARG A 304 16.24 13.30 10.23
C ARG A 304 17.30 12.47 9.54
N PHE A 305 17.10 11.16 9.39
CA PHE A 305 18.11 10.25 8.87
C PHE A 305 18.58 10.60 7.45
N PRO A 306 17.69 10.81 6.45
CA PRO A 306 18.09 11.27 5.11
C PRO A 306 19.00 12.49 5.12
N TYR A 307 18.70 13.48 5.96
CA TYR A 307 19.49 14.71 6.08
C TYR A 307 20.86 14.46 6.70
N ARG A 308 20.98 13.52 7.64
CA ARG A 308 22.26 13.14 8.26
C ARG A 308 23.15 12.33 7.31
N MET A 309 22.55 11.61 6.36
CA MET A 309 23.26 10.89 5.32
C MET A 309 23.65 11.78 4.13
N HIS A 310 23.19 13.03 4.06
CA HIS A 310 23.47 13.92 2.93
C HIS A 310 24.88 14.51 3.00
N LEU A 311 25.70 14.26 1.97
CA LEU A 311 27.08 14.77 1.86
C LEU A 311 27.15 16.11 1.09
N GLY A 312 26.08 16.46 0.36
CA GLY A 312 25.97 17.70 -0.41
C GLY A 312 25.66 17.46 -1.90
N GLY A 313 24.91 18.38 -2.52
CA GLY A 313 24.46 18.21 -3.91
C GLY A 313 23.62 16.93 -4.08
N PRO A 314 23.90 16.08 -5.09
CA PRO A 314 23.20 14.80 -5.26
C PRO A 314 23.76 13.66 -4.39
N TRP A 315 24.79 13.91 -3.56
CA TRP A 315 25.55 12.85 -2.90
C TRP A 315 25.03 12.53 -1.50
N TYR A 316 24.83 11.23 -1.23
CA TYR A 316 24.49 10.69 0.07
C TYR A 316 25.53 9.64 0.48
N LEU A 317 25.73 9.45 1.78
CA LEU A 317 26.51 8.34 2.32
C LEU A 317 25.79 7.04 1.97
N ASN A 318 26.39 6.28 1.06
CA ASN A 318 25.88 5.01 0.57
C ASN A 318 26.56 3.86 1.35
N LEU A 319 25.95 3.48 2.47
CA LEU A 319 26.30 2.29 3.25
C LEU A 319 25.28 1.18 2.93
N ALA A 320 25.73 -0.07 2.89
CA ALA A 320 24.90 -1.27 2.65
C ALA A 320 24.26 -1.29 1.24
N ASP A 321 23.02 -1.76 1.11
CA ASP A 321 22.36 -1.98 -0.17
C ASP A 321 21.76 -0.67 -0.71
N ALA A 322 22.58 0.12 -1.39
CA ALA A 322 22.11 1.30 -2.13
C ALA A 322 22.85 1.47 -3.48
N ARG A 323 22.16 2.02 -4.49
CA ARG A 323 22.72 2.23 -5.84
C ARG A 323 23.90 3.20 -5.78
N ALA A 324 24.99 2.79 -6.45
CA ALA A 324 26.22 3.56 -6.60
C ALA A 324 26.04 4.79 -7.50
#